data_AF-A0A6B3EMM2-F1
#
_entry.id   AF-A0A6B3EMM2-F1
#
_cell.length_a   1.000
_cell.length_b   1.000
_cell.length_c   1.000
_cell.angle_alpha   90.00
_cell.angle_beta   90.00
_cell.angle_gamma   90.00
#
_symmetry.space_group_name_H-M   'P 1'
#
loop_
_entity.id
_entity.type
_entity.pdbx_description
1 polymer ?
#
loop_
_entity_poly.entity_id
_entity_poly.type
_entity_poly.pdbx_seq_one_letter_code
_entity_poly.pdbx_strand_id
1 'polypeptide(L)'
;ANLFSSYDQQTVDTHFRWMREYGIDTAALQRFNPNGGEGATRDAMAEKVRLAAEKHGRKFYIMYDATGWTNMQPEMKADWLSKMKAYTSSSAYAYQNGKPVVGIWGFGFNEPNKTWSAEVCLDVVNWFKDQGCYVMGGVPTHWRRGVEDSRAGYTDVYHAFDMLSPWMVGRIGSVADADNFYANVNTPDQADCTANGVDYQP
;
A
#
# COMPACT_ATOMS: atom_id res chain seq x y z
N ALA A 1 -21.43 -23.51 -8.01
CA ALA A 1 -20.08 -23.34 -7.43
C ALA A 1 -20.24 -22.90 -5.97
N ASN A 2 -19.41 -23.40 -5.05
CA ASN A 2 -19.51 -23.09 -3.61
C ASN A 2 -18.49 -22.03 -3.14
N LEU A 3 -17.70 -21.48 -4.05
CA LEU A 3 -16.69 -20.46 -3.80
C LEU A 3 -17.01 -19.22 -4.64
N PHE A 4 -16.74 -18.04 -4.09
CA PHE A 4 -16.86 -16.78 -4.81
C PHE A 4 -15.65 -16.55 -5.73
N SER A 5 -15.81 -15.67 -6.72
CA SER A 5 -14.70 -15.18 -7.54
C SER A 5 -14.46 -13.71 -7.23
N SER A 6 -13.23 -13.36 -6.85
CA SER A 6 -12.82 -11.96 -6.66
C SER A 6 -12.87 -11.15 -7.96
N TYR A 7 -12.94 -11.81 -9.12
CA TYR A 7 -13.06 -11.16 -10.42
C TYR A 7 -14.49 -10.73 -10.75
N ASP A 8 -15.49 -11.36 -10.15
CA ASP A 8 -16.89 -11.08 -10.46
C ASP A 8 -17.33 -9.71 -9.90
N GLN A 9 -18.05 -8.90 -10.70
CA GLN A 9 -18.48 -7.58 -10.26
C GLN A 9 -19.43 -7.66 -9.05
N GLN A 10 -20.29 -8.68 -8.99
CA GLN A 10 -21.19 -8.89 -7.86
C GLN A 10 -20.42 -9.11 -6.56
N THR A 11 -19.30 -9.82 -6.60
CA THR A 11 -18.41 -9.99 -5.44
C THR A 11 -17.83 -8.64 -5.01
N VAL A 12 -17.28 -7.87 -5.95
CA VAL A 12 -16.67 -6.56 -5.63
C VAL A 12 -17.72 -5.61 -5.05
N ASP A 13 -18.90 -5.52 -5.66
CA ASP A 13 -20.03 -4.74 -5.13
C ASP A 13 -20.44 -5.20 -3.72
N THR A 14 -20.44 -6.50 -3.46
CA THR A 14 -20.75 -7.05 -2.13
C THR A 14 -19.73 -6.59 -1.09
N HIS A 15 -18.44 -6.62 -1.40
CA HIS A 15 -17.39 -6.15 -0.49
C HIS A 15 -17.52 -4.65 -0.23
N PHE A 16 -17.77 -3.84 -1.26
CA PHE A 16 -17.93 -2.40 -1.11
C PHE A 16 -19.22 -2.01 -0.37
N ARG A 17 -20.30 -2.78 -0.53
CA ARG A 17 -21.50 -2.66 0.31
C ARG A 17 -21.19 -2.95 1.78
N TRP A 18 -20.45 -4.02 2.07
CA TRP A 18 -20.03 -4.31 3.45
C TRP A 18 -19.13 -3.22 4.03
N MET A 19 -18.18 -2.69 3.25
CA MET A 19 -17.37 -1.56 3.69
C MET A 19 -18.25 -0.39 4.13
N ARG A 20 -19.29 -0.05 3.37
CA ARG A 20 -20.26 0.98 3.77
C ARG A 20 -21.03 0.61 5.03
N GLU A 21 -21.52 -0.63 5.14
CA GLU A 21 -22.30 -1.11 6.30
C GLU A 21 -21.48 -1.10 7.60
N TYR A 22 -20.18 -1.37 7.52
CA TYR A 22 -19.29 -1.46 8.67
C TYR A 22 -18.39 -0.23 8.87
N GLY A 23 -18.63 0.86 8.15
CA GLY A 23 -17.89 2.12 8.33
C GLY A 23 -16.41 2.05 7.90
N ILE A 24 -16.08 1.19 6.94
CA ILE A 24 -14.75 1.13 6.32
C ILE A 24 -14.75 2.12 5.15
N ASP A 25 -13.85 3.10 5.19
CA ASP A 25 -13.91 4.23 4.25
C ASP A 25 -13.19 3.98 2.93
N THR A 26 -12.06 3.27 2.97
CA THR A 26 -11.12 3.20 1.84
C THR A 26 -10.61 1.79 1.61
N ALA A 27 -10.57 1.37 0.35
CA ALA A 27 -9.91 0.13 -0.07
C ALA A 27 -8.55 0.42 -0.72
N ALA A 28 -7.51 -0.28 -0.27
CA ALA A 28 -6.25 -0.38 -1.01
C ALA A 28 -6.39 -1.49 -2.06
N LEU A 29 -6.45 -1.15 -3.34
CA LEU A 29 -6.45 -2.16 -4.41
C LEU A 29 -5.03 -2.62 -4.69
N GLN A 30 -4.75 -3.88 -4.33
CA GLN A 30 -3.45 -4.49 -4.55
C GLN A 30 -3.16 -4.73 -6.03
N ARG A 31 -2.02 -4.21 -6.47
CA ARG A 31 -1.51 -4.32 -7.84
C ARG A 31 -0.10 -4.91 -7.83
N PHE A 32 -0.05 -6.23 -7.90
CA PHE A 32 1.16 -7.00 -8.18
C PHE A 32 1.65 -6.79 -9.62
N ASN A 33 2.86 -7.26 -9.93
CA ASN A 33 3.47 -7.23 -11.26
C ASN A 33 2.47 -7.56 -12.39
N PRO A 34 2.01 -6.56 -13.19
CA PRO A 34 1.01 -6.74 -14.22
C PRO A 34 1.60 -7.22 -15.56
N ASN A 35 2.92 -7.44 -15.67
CA ASN A 35 3.57 -7.78 -16.94
C ASN A 35 3.57 -9.29 -17.26
N GLY A 36 2.97 -10.12 -16.40
CA GLY A 36 2.71 -11.53 -16.64
C GLY A 36 1.30 -11.82 -17.18
N GLY A 37 0.91 -13.10 -17.23
CA GLY A 37 -0.39 -13.53 -17.75
C GLY A 37 -1.61 -12.96 -16.99
N GLU A 38 -1.42 -12.53 -15.75
CA GLU A 38 -2.45 -11.91 -14.90
C GLU A 38 -2.63 -10.39 -15.16
N GLY A 39 -1.90 -9.79 -16.12
CA GLY A 39 -1.99 -8.35 -16.42
C GLY A 39 -3.39 -7.87 -16.77
N ALA A 40 -4.06 -8.56 -17.70
CA ALA A 40 -5.43 -8.21 -18.10
C ALA A 40 -6.43 -8.33 -16.93
N THR A 41 -6.26 -9.35 -16.08
CA THR A 41 -7.06 -9.52 -14.86
C THR A 41 -6.89 -8.31 -13.94
N ARG A 42 -5.64 -7.89 -13.68
CA ARG A 42 -5.35 -6.75 -12.79
C ARG A 42 -5.84 -5.41 -13.34
N ASP A 43 -5.78 -5.22 -14.66
CA ASP A 43 -6.32 -4.04 -15.31
C ASP A 43 -7.85 -3.97 -15.18
N ALA A 44 -8.54 -5.09 -15.41
CA ALA A 44 -9.99 -5.17 -15.23
C ALA A 44 -10.40 -4.96 -13.77
N MET A 45 -9.60 -5.43 -12.80
CA MET A 45 -9.90 -5.23 -11.38
C MET A 45 -9.87 -3.77 -10.96
N ALA A 46 -9.01 -2.93 -11.54
CA ALA A 46 -9.00 -1.50 -11.26
C ALA A 46 -10.33 -0.83 -11.65
N GLU A 47 -10.88 -1.17 -12.82
CA GLU A 47 -12.18 -0.66 -13.27
C GLU A 47 -13.32 -1.17 -12.40
N LYS A 48 -13.33 -2.46 -12.05
CA LYS A 48 -14.36 -3.06 -11.20
C LYS A 48 -14.41 -2.43 -9.82
N VAL A 49 -13.25 -2.16 -9.23
CA VAL A 49 -13.11 -1.47 -7.95
C VAL A 49 -13.58 -0.02 -8.05
N ARG A 50 -13.18 0.71 -9.11
CA ARG A 50 -13.66 2.08 -9.35
C ARG A 50 -15.18 2.15 -9.37
N LEU A 51 -15.82 1.29 -10.17
CA LEU A 51 -17.28 1.21 -10.29
C LEU A 51 -17.97 0.91 -8.96
N ALA A 52 -17.47 -0.06 -8.20
CA ALA A 52 -18.04 -0.43 -6.90
C ALA A 52 -17.85 0.67 -5.85
N ALA A 53 -16.67 1.30 -5.81
CA ALA A 53 -16.37 2.41 -4.91
C ALA A 53 -17.30 3.60 -5.14
N GLU A 54 -17.50 4.00 -6.39
CA GLU A 54 -18.44 5.05 -6.78
C GLU A 54 -19.88 4.69 -6.38
N LYS A 55 -20.33 3.48 -6.71
CA LYS A 55 -21.69 2.98 -6.42
C LYS A 55 -22.01 2.97 -4.93
N HIS A 56 -21.05 2.60 -4.10
CA HIS A 56 -21.25 2.44 -2.65
C HIS A 56 -20.73 3.63 -1.83
N GLY A 57 -20.28 4.69 -2.49
CA GLY A 57 -19.80 5.91 -1.83
C GLY A 57 -18.62 5.66 -0.91
N ARG A 58 -17.69 4.78 -1.32
CA ARG A 58 -16.43 4.47 -0.64
C ARG A 58 -15.26 4.96 -1.47
N LYS A 59 -14.08 5.03 -0.85
CA LYS A 59 -12.86 5.43 -1.53
C LYS A 59 -12.00 4.23 -1.91
N PHE A 60 -11.13 4.41 -2.90
CA PHE A 60 -10.10 3.45 -3.24
C PHE A 60 -8.81 4.14 -3.68
N TYR A 61 -7.68 3.45 -3.56
CA TYR A 61 -6.43 3.85 -4.21
C TYR A 61 -5.67 2.62 -4.70
N ILE A 62 -4.70 2.84 -5.58
CA ILE A 62 -3.83 1.77 -6.10
C ILE A 62 -2.68 1.57 -5.12
N MET A 63 -2.48 0.33 -4.67
CA MET A 63 -1.32 -0.07 -3.89
C MET A 63 -0.50 -1.05 -4.71
N TYR A 64 0.69 -0.62 -5.13
CA TYR A 64 1.64 -1.49 -5.81
C TYR A 64 2.25 -2.47 -4.81
N ASP A 65 2.26 -3.75 -5.16
CA ASP A 65 2.95 -4.79 -4.39
C ASP A 65 4.20 -5.24 -5.14
N ALA A 66 5.36 -4.92 -4.58
CA ALA A 66 6.65 -5.22 -5.20
C ALA A 66 7.02 -6.70 -5.12
N THR A 67 6.31 -7.53 -4.32
CA THR A 67 6.69 -8.92 -4.04
C THR A 67 6.99 -9.71 -5.32
N GLY A 68 8.23 -10.21 -5.44
CA GLY A 68 8.66 -11.00 -6.59
C GLY A 68 8.74 -10.23 -7.91
N TRP A 69 8.70 -8.91 -7.89
CA TRP A 69 8.73 -8.05 -9.07
C TRP A 69 10.14 -7.54 -9.34
N THR A 70 10.99 -8.37 -9.94
CA THR A 70 12.41 -8.06 -10.18
C THR A 70 12.64 -6.69 -10.81
N ASN A 71 11.89 -6.36 -11.88
CA ASN A 71 12.03 -5.12 -12.64
C ASN A 71 11.04 -4.01 -12.20
N MET A 72 10.65 -3.97 -10.92
CA MET A 72 9.62 -3.06 -10.41
C MET A 72 9.91 -1.58 -10.64
N GLN A 73 11.17 -1.15 -10.56
CA GLN A 73 11.52 0.28 -10.59
C GLN A 73 11.05 0.97 -11.89
N PRO A 74 11.43 0.53 -13.09
CA PRO A 74 10.90 1.13 -14.32
C PRO A 74 9.45 0.71 -14.60
N GLU A 75 9.04 -0.50 -14.22
CA GLU A 75 7.74 -1.05 -14.62
C GLU A 75 6.57 -0.47 -13.81
N MET A 76 6.74 -0.20 -12.51
CA MET A 76 5.74 0.51 -11.70
C MET A 76 5.51 1.93 -12.25
N LYS A 77 6.58 2.62 -12.63
CA LYS A 77 6.50 3.98 -13.21
C LYS A 77 5.75 3.96 -14.55
N ALA A 78 6.11 3.03 -15.43
CA ALA A 78 5.45 2.88 -16.73
C ALA A 78 3.97 2.52 -16.58
N ASP A 79 3.65 1.60 -15.66
CA ASP A 79 2.28 1.19 -15.37
C ASP A 79 1.42 2.33 -14.81
N TRP A 80 1.99 3.13 -13.89
CA TRP A 80 1.33 4.32 -13.36
C TRP A 80 0.95 5.29 -14.47
N LEU A 81 1.93 5.69 -15.29
CA LEU A 81 1.72 6.67 -16.36
C LEU A 81 0.73 6.19 -17.43
N SER A 82 0.83 4.91 -17.81
CA SER A 82 0.05 4.37 -18.93
C SER A 82 -1.36 3.93 -18.55
N LYS A 83 -1.58 3.51 -17.30
CA LYS A 83 -2.84 2.87 -16.88
C LYS A 83 -3.41 3.45 -15.60
N MET A 84 -2.66 3.43 -14.51
CA MET A 84 -3.24 3.65 -13.17
C MET A 84 -3.53 5.12 -12.87
N LYS A 85 -2.74 6.07 -13.38
CA LYS A 85 -2.93 7.51 -13.16
C LYS A 85 -4.31 8.00 -13.63
N ALA A 86 -4.88 7.40 -14.66
CA ALA A 86 -6.21 7.77 -15.17
C ALA A 86 -7.32 7.61 -14.12
N TYR A 87 -7.20 6.64 -13.21
CA TYR A 87 -8.18 6.38 -12.16
C TYR A 87 -8.27 7.49 -11.11
N THR A 88 -7.24 8.33 -10.99
CA THR A 88 -7.25 9.49 -10.08
C THR A 88 -8.35 10.50 -10.42
N SER A 89 -8.86 10.48 -11.66
CA SER A 89 -10.00 11.32 -12.07
C SER A 89 -11.35 10.89 -11.46
N SER A 90 -11.46 9.68 -10.91
CA SER A 90 -12.68 9.21 -10.25
C SER A 90 -12.93 10.00 -8.96
N SER A 91 -14.17 10.40 -8.73
CA SER A 91 -14.59 11.01 -7.47
C SER A 91 -14.46 10.05 -6.27
N ALA A 92 -14.32 8.75 -6.52
CA ALA A 92 -14.06 7.73 -5.51
C ALA A 92 -12.56 7.46 -5.28
N TYR A 93 -11.64 8.05 -6.05
CA TYR A 93 -10.22 7.90 -5.75
C TYR A 93 -9.88 8.59 -4.42
N ALA A 94 -9.03 7.96 -3.61
CA ALA A 94 -8.63 8.48 -2.31
C ALA A 94 -7.59 9.60 -2.47
N TYR A 95 -7.80 10.69 -1.72
CA TYR A 95 -6.89 11.83 -1.67
C TYR A 95 -6.54 12.11 -0.21
N GLN A 96 -5.27 12.44 0.03
CA GLN A 96 -4.78 12.92 1.31
C GLN A 96 -4.02 14.22 1.05
N ASN A 97 -4.34 15.27 1.83
CA ASN A 97 -3.73 16.60 1.66
C ASN A 97 -3.80 17.15 0.22
N GLY A 98 -4.92 16.89 -0.47
CA GLY A 98 -5.14 17.33 -1.86
C GLY A 98 -4.38 16.55 -2.93
N LYS A 99 -3.67 15.48 -2.56
CA LYS A 99 -2.89 14.64 -3.48
C LYS A 99 -3.51 13.25 -3.62
N PRO A 100 -3.52 12.64 -4.83
CA PRO A 100 -3.98 11.27 -5.00
C PRO A 100 -3.06 10.31 -4.23
N VAL A 101 -3.64 9.37 -3.48
CA VAL A 101 -2.86 8.40 -2.71
C VAL A 101 -2.33 7.30 -3.62
N VAL A 102 -1.06 6.92 -3.46
CA VAL A 102 -0.48 5.70 -4.03
C VAL A 102 0.17 4.92 -2.91
N GLY A 103 -0.19 3.64 -2.78
CA GLY A 103 0.46 2.72 -1.84
C GLY A 103 1.63 1.98 -2.50
N ILE A 104 2.68 1.71 -1.75
CA ILE A 104 3.77 0.83 -2.14
C ILE A 104 4.02 -0.16 -1.00
N TRP A 105 3.79 -1.44 -1.30
CA TRP A 105 4.02 -2.55 -0.39
C TRP A 105 5.36 -3.24 -0.70
N GLY A 106 6.15 -3.49 0.35
CA GLY A 106 7.27 -4.42 0.29
C GLY A 106 8.67 -3.79 0.35
N PHE A 107 8.81 -2.47 0.35
CA PHE A 107 10.13 -1.86 0.49
C PHE A 107 10.69 -2.07 1.89
N GLY A 108 11.93 -2.58 1.96
CA GLY A 108 12.64 -2.81 3.21
C GLY A 108 12.41 -4.16 3.88
N PHE A 109 11.47 -5.00 3.41
CA PHE A 109 11.28 -6.36 3.94
C PHE A 109 12.52 -7.24 3.73
N ASN A 110 12.90 -7.97 4.76
CA ASN A 110 14.04 -8.88 4.78
C ASN A 110 13.67 -10.27 4.21
N GLU A 111 13.14 -10.28 2.99
CA GLU A 111 12.69 -11.49 2.30
C GLU A 111 13.46 -11.68 0.98
N PRO A 112 13.68 -12.93 0.52
CA PRO A 112 14.46 -13.22 -0.69
C PRO A 112 13.76 -12.75 -1.98
N ASN A 113 12.45 -12.50 -1.95
CA ASN A 113 11.67 -11.98 -3.08
C ASN A 113 11.54 -10.44 -3.06
N LYS A 114 12.30 -9.76 -2.20
CA LYS A 114 12.31 -8.30 -2.01
C LYS A 114 13.74 -7.79 -1.78
N THR A 115 14.58 -7.88 -2.81
CA THR A 115 16.05 -7.72 -2.72
C THR A 115 16.60 -6.47 -3.41
N TRP A 116 15.76 -5.48 -3.71
CA TRP A 116 16.22 -4.20 -4.28
C TRP A 116 17.12 -3.45 -3.29
N SER A 117 17.92 -2.51 -3.78
CA SER A 117 18.70 -1.63 -2.91
C SER A 117 17.81 -0.51 -2.33
N ALA A 118 18.23 0.08 -1.21
CA ALA A 118 17.56 1.25 -0.65
C ALA A 118 17.51 2.42 -1.66
N GLU A 119 18.57 2.61 -2.47
CA GLU A 119 18.61 3.62 -3.53
C GLU A 119 17.52 3.40 -4.59
N VAL A 120 17.33 2.17 -5.05
CA VAL A 120 16.28 1.83 -6.02
C VAL A 120 14.89 2.06 -5.43
N CYS A 121 14.66 1.67 -4.18
CA CYS A 121 13.39 1.93 -3.51
C CYS A 121 13.14 3.43 -3.30
N LEU A 122 14.14 4.18 -2.86
CA LEU A 122 14.07 5.63 -2.64
C LEU A 122 13.72 6.38 -3.93
N ASP A 123 14.35 6.00 -5.05
CA ASP A 123 14.04 6.57 -6.37
C ASP A 123 12.57 6.37 -6.76
N VAL A 124 11.99 5.18 -6.49
CA VAL A 124 10.57 4.94 -6.79
C VAL A 124 9.66 5.82 -5.92
N VAL A 125 9.92 5.91 -4.61
CA VAL A 125 9.15 6.75 -3.69
C VAL A 125 9.17 8.21 -4.14
N ASN A 126 10.37 8.77 -4.35
CA ASN A 126 10.54 10.16 -4.76
C ASN A 126 9.90 10.43 -6.12
N TRP A 127 10.01 9.49 -7.07
CA TRP A 127 9.38 9.64 -8.37
C TRP A 127 7.84 9.77 -8.26
N PHE A 128 7.18 8.98 -7.41
CA PHE A 128 5.73 9.14 -7.19
C PHE A 128 5.37 10.46 -6.52
N LYS A 129 6.21 10.96 -5.60
CA LYS A 129 6.05 12.29 -5.01
C LYS A 129 6.17 13.40 -6.06
N ASP A 130 7.12 13.26 -6.99
CA ASP A 130 7.28 14.18 -8.13
C ASP A 130 6.10 14.13 -9.10
N GLN A 131 5.36 13.01 -9.14
CA GLN A 131 4.08 12.93 -9.85
C GLN A 131 2.91 13.61 -9.11
N GLY A 132 3.17 14.23 -7.95
CA GLY A 132 2.18 14.89 -7.12
C GLY A 132 1.36 13.94 -6.25
N CYS A 133 1.79 12.69 -6.07
CA CYS A 133 1.07 11.71 -5.24
C CYS A 133 1.38 11.91 -3.75
N TYR A 134 0.45 11.46 -2.91
CA TYR A 134 0.71 11.16 -1.51
C TYR A 134 1.11 9.69 -1.41
N VAL A 135 2.34 9.41 -0.99
CA VAL A 135 2.92 8.06 -1.10
C VAL A 135 2.90 7.36 0.25
N MET A 136 2.12 6.29 0.33
CA MET A 136 1.97 5.45 1.51
C MET A 136 2.86 4.20 1.40
N GLY A 137 3.65 3.91 2.43
CA GLY A 137 4.51 2.75 2.50
C GLY A 137 3.92 1.64 3.38
N GLY A 138 3.62 0.49 2.78
CA GLY A 138 3.40 -0.76 3.49
C GLY A 138 4.74 -1.43 3.83
N VAL A 139 5.16 -1.32 5.09
CA VAL A 139 6.55 -1.56 5.52
C VAL A 139 6.67 -2.70 6.56
N PRO A 140 7.89 -3.20 6.83
CA PRO A 140 8.12 -4.17 7.89
C PRO A 140 7.73 -3.63 9.27
N THR A 141 7.43 -4.53 10.20
CA THR A 141 7.04 -4.20 11.57
C THR A 141 8.13 -3.40 12.29
N HIS A 142 9.39 -3.83 12.15
CA HIS A 142 10.51 -3.24 12.88
C HIS A 142 11.38 -2.31 12.01
N TRP A 143 10.73 -1.61 11.07
CA TRP A 143 11.34 -0.70 10.11
C TRP A 143 12.29 0.32 10.78
N ARG A 144 11.85 0.96 11.88
CA ARG A 144 12.63 2.00 12.58
C ARG A 144 13.97 1.49 13.08
N ARG A 145 14.01 0.25 13.55
CA ARG A 145 15.23 -0.39 14.08
C ARG A 145 16.07 -1.05 12.98
N GLY A 146 15.49 -1.34 11.82
CA GLY A 146 16.19 -2.02 10.73
C GLY A 146 16.59 -3.47 11.07
N VAL A 147 15.76 -4.17 11.84
CA VAL A 147 16.03 -5.55 12.31
C VAL A 147 14.84 -6.47 12.03
N GLU A 148 15.05 -7.77 12.26
CA GLU A 148 14.03 -8.82 12.12
C GLU A 148 13.44 -8.88 10.70
N ASP A 149 12.20 -8.43 10.53
CA ASP A 149 11.52 -8.38 9.23
C ASP A 149 11.93 -7.17 8.38
N SER A 150 12.67 -6.21 8.96
CA SER A 150 13.28 -5.09 8.24
C SER A 150 14.75 -5.32 7.91
N ARG A 151 15.16 -4.87 6.73
CA ARG A 151 16.56 -4.67 6.36
C ARG A 151 17.13 -3.43 7.05
N ALA A 152 18.42 -3.45 7.33
CA ALA A 152 19.18 -2.27 7.74
C ALA A 152 19.46 -1.35 6.52
N GLY A 153 19.67 -0.05 6.77
CA GLY A 153 20.03 0.92 5.73
C GLY A 153 18.85 1.45 4.89
N TYR A 154 17.62 1.26 5.35
CA TYR A 154 16.39 1.69 4.66
C TYR A 154 15.72 2.92 5.28
N THR A 155 16.29 3.52 6.33
CA THR A 155 15.72 4.68 7.04
C THR A 155 15.31 5.81 6.10
N ASP A 156 16.18 6.19 5.15
CA ASP A 156 15.88 7.26 4.18
C ASP A 156 14.71 6.90 3.27
N VAL A 157 14.51 5.62 2.94
CA VAL A 157 13.34 5.15 2.18
C VAL A 157 12.09 5.32 3.02
N TYR A 158 12.13 4.92 4.29
CA TYR A 158 10.99 5.02 5.21
C TYR A 158 10.58 6.47 5.44
N HIS A 159 11.55 7.37 5.64
CA HIS A 159 11.30 8.81 5.83
C HIS A 159 10.94 9.55 4.54
N ALA A 160 11.18 8.97 3.37
CA ALA A 160 10.75 9.55 2.11
C ALA A 160 9.24 9.39 1.87
N PHE A 161 8.58 8.38 2.43
CA PHE A 161 7.13 8.22 2.34
C PHE A 161 6.38 9.39 3.01
N ASP A 162 5.15 9.66 2.57
CA ASP A 162 4.26 10.59 3.27
C ASP A 162 3.53 9.90 4.43
N MET A 163 3.39 8.57 4.38
CA MET A 163 2.80 7.75 5.45
C MET A 163 3.45 6.38 5.54
N LEU A 164 3.59 5.83 6.75
CA LEU A 164 3.99 4.44 6.99
C LEU A 164 2.87 3.63 7.62
N SER A 165 2.66 2.42 7.11
CA SER A 165 1.78 1.41 7.68
C SER A 165 2.51 0.07 7.82
N PRO A 166 3.00 -0.29 9.02
CA PRO A 166 3.71 -1.54 9.26
C PRO A 166 2.81 -2.79 9.19
N TRP A 167 3.37 -3.93 8.81
CA TRP A 167 2.64 -5.21 8.79
C TRP A 167 2.42 -5.82 10.18
N MET A 168 1.26 -5.55 10.78
CA MET A 168 0.92 -6.08 12.11
C MET A 168 0.21 -7.44 12.11
N VAL A 169 -0.17 -7.97 10.94
CA VAL A 169 -0.90 -9.25 10.87
C VAL A 169 -0.03 -10.40 11.37
N GLY A 170 -0.56 -11.13 12.36
CA GLY A 170 0.15 -12.24 13.00
C GLY A 170 1.21 -11.83 14.02
N ARG A 171 1.33 -10.54 14.36
CA ARG A 171 2.27 -10.04 15.38
C ARG A 171 1.70 -10.06 16.80
N ILE A 172 0.39 -9.90 16.93
CA ILE A 172 -0.32 -9.81 18.21
C ILE A 172 -1.09 -11.11 18.43
N GLY A 173 -0.67 -11.91 19.41
CA GLY A 173 -1.33 -13.17 19.79
C GLY A 173 -2.15 -13.06 21.08
N SER A 174 -1.89 -12.05 21.89
CA SER A 174 -2.53 -11.81 23.19
C SER A 174 -2.67 -10.32 23.50
N VAL A 175 -3.45 -9.99 24.54
CA VAL A 175 -3.56 -8.62 25.04
C VAL A 175 -2.22 -8.09 25.54
N ALA A 176 -1.43 -8.94 26.23
CA ALA A 176 -0.11 -8.55 26.70
C ALA A 176 0.85 -8.23 25.54
N ASP A 177 0.73 -8.94 24.40
CA ASP A 177 1.49 -8.61 23.20
C ASP A 177 1.06 -7.24 22.65
N ALA A 178 -0.24 -6.94 22.63
CA ALA A 178 -0.74 -5.65 22.18
C ALA A 178 -0.19 -4.49 23.03
N ASP A 179 -0.19 -4.63 24.37
CA ASP A 179 0.39 -3.65 25.27
C ASP A 179 1.90 -3.48 25.03
N ASN A 180 2.61 -4.58 24.80
CA ASN A 180 4.04 -4.56 24.51
C ASN A 180 4.33 -3.87 23.16
N PHE A 181 3.56 -4.14 22.12
CA PHE A 181 3.69 -3.47 20.82
C PHE A 181 3.39 -1.98 20.93
N TYR A 182 2.33 -1.61 21.64
CA TYR A 182 1.99 -0.21 21.87
C TYR A 182 3.16 0.53 22.55
N ALA A 183 3.70 -0.02 23.64
CA ALA A 183 4.76 0.62 24.40
C ALA A 183 6.12 0.65 23.67
N ASN A 184 6.50 -0.44 23.01
CA ASN A 184 7.88 -0.65 22.55
C ASN A 184 8.08 -0.55 21.03
N VAL A 185 6.98 -0.56 20.25
CA VAL A 185 7.01 -0.45 18.79
C VAL A 185 6.22 0.77 18.34
N ASN A 186 4.90 0.81 18.54
CA ASN A 186 4.06 1.83 17.94
C ASN A 186 4.30 3.23 18.51
N THR A 187 4.45 3.37 19.83
CA THR A 187 4.74 4.68 20.45
C THR A 187 6.05 5.29 19.96
N PRO A 188 7.20 4.58 19.99
CA PRO A 188 8.45 5.14 19.47
C PRO A 188 8.45 5.30 17.94
N ASP A 189 7.76 4.45 17.19
CA ASP A 189 7.60 4.60 15.74
C ASP A 189 6.78 5.85 15.39
N GLN A 190 5.68 6.10 16.09
CA GLN A 190 4.89 7.33 15.94
C GLN A 190 5.74 8.58 16.23
N ALA A 191 6.57 8.54 17.27
CA ALA A 191 7.44 9.66 17.62
C ALA A 191 8.47 9.95 16.52
N ASP A 192 9.06 8.90 15.94
CA ASP A 192 10.01 9.00 14.83
C ASP A 192 9.33 9.55 13.56
N CYS A 193 8.17 9.00 13.19
CA CYS A 193 7.36 9.50 12.08
C CYS A 193 7.01 10.99 12.25
N THR A 194 6.56 11.38 13.45
CA THR A 194 6.22 12.78 13.77
C THR A 194 7.42 13.71 13.62
N ALA A 195 8.61 13.28 14.08
CA ALA A 195 9.84 14.07 13.97
C ALA A 195 10.32 14.25 12.51
N ASN A 196 9.92 13.35 11.62
CA ASN A 196 10.32 13.36 10.21
C ASN A 196 9.19 13.79 9.25
N GLY A 197 8.03 14.22 9.78
CA GLY A 197 6.90 14.70 8.98
C GLY A 197 6.20 13.59 8.18
N VAL A 198 6.21 12.37 8.71
CA VAL A 198 5.58 11.18 8.12
C VAL A 198 4.34 10.83 8.94
N ASP A 199 3.21 10.59 8.28
CA ASP A 199 2.00 10.09 8.95
C ASP A 199 2.20 8.61 9.33
N TYR A 200 1.60 8.15 10.43
CA TYR A 200 1.77 6.78 10.91
C TYR A 200 0.41 6.10 11.11
N GLN A 201 0.24 4.94 10.48
CA GLN A 201 -0.94 4.09 10.59
C GLN A 201 -0.51 2.67 11.01
N PRO A 202 -0.37 2.41 12.33
CA PRO A 202 0.02 1.10 12.84
C PRO A 202 -1.02 0.01 12.57
#